data_AF-A0A3M5J9Z1-F1
#
_entry.id   AF-A0A3M5J9Z1-F1
#
_cell.length_a   1.000
_cell.length_b   1.000
_cell.length_c   1.000
_cell.angle_alpha   90.00
_cell.angle_beta   90.00
_cell.angle_gamma   90.00
#
_symmetry.space_group_name_H-M   'P 1'
#
loop_
_entity.id
_entity.type
_entity.pdbx_description
1 polymer ?
#
loop_
_entity_poly.entity_id
_entity_poly.type
_entity_poly.pdbx_seq_one_letter_code
_entity_poly.pdbx_strand_id
1 'polypeptide(L)'
;MKTTVTVREYARLTTSNIPNLTLDVAQVSTTAFDWLCETSSRFSKAGAALVQVEGRRWLKLDNYVGALETPCGTRIEILPKHFEQGDCIQQSRALLRRMIQKSLDLPTRKVGATALQRFDAPLTEWVMSSFLEALDHLIKRGLRFDYQRVEEEQRYLRGQLNTARQMRQPPGRQHHFQIRHDVFLPDRPENRLLKTALDLVCKTTQDPSNWRLSHELRSLLLEIPSSRDTTQDFKQWRHDRLMAHYQPVKPWCELIIQQQTPLAIAGEWQGMSLLFPMEKLFERYVAACLGRR
;
A
#
# COMPACT_ATOMS: atom_id res chain seq x y z
N MET A 1 22.15 -8.74 3.58
CA MET A 1 21.84 -8.06 2.30
C MET A 1 20.48 -8.55 1.83
N LYS A 2 19.55 -7.66 1.49
CA LYS A 2 18.27 -8.06 0.91
C LYS A 2 18.49 -8.43 -0.55
N THR A 3 18.13 -9.65 -0.93
CA THR A 3 18.35 -10.16 -2.30
C THR A 3 17.12 -9.85 -3.14
N THR A 4 17.29 -9.17 -4.28
CA THR A 4 16.21 -8.96 -5.25
C THR A 4 16.39 -9.93 -6.42
N VAL A 5 15.32 -10.64 -6.77
CA VAL A 5 15.26 -11.62 -7.85
C VAL A 5 14.16 -11.19 -8.80
N THR A 6 14.48 -10.97 -10.07
CA THR A 6 13.50 -10.62 -11.11
C THR A 6 13.30 -11.79 -12.05
N VAL A 7 12.06 -12.20 -12.24
CA VAL A 7 11.65 -13.34 -13.06
C VAL A 7 10.40 -13.01 -13.87
N ARG A 8 10.06 -13.85 -14.84
CA ARG A 8 8.77 -13.80 -15.56
C ARG A 8 7.71 -14.66 -14.88
N GLU A 9 6.45 -14.40 -15.19
CA GLU A 9 5.38 -15.36 -14.90
C GLU A 9 5.72 -16.74 -15.47
N TYR A 10 5.31 -17.81 -14.80
CA TYR A 10 5.69 -19.20 -15.13
C TYR A 10 7.17 -19.56 -15.03
N ALA A 11 8.03 -18.67 -14.52
CA ALA A 11 9.43 -18.99 -14.27
C ALA A 11 9.60 -20.07 -13.20
N ARG A 12 10.74 -20.76 -13.25
CA ARG A 12 11.12 -21.78 -12.28
C ARG A 12 12.09 -21.22 -11.24
N LEU A 13 11.78 -21.45 -9.97
CA LEU A 13 12.64 -21.11 -8.84
C LEU A 13 13.30 -22.40 -8.30
N THR A 14 14.60 -22.34 -8.00
CA THR A 14 15.32 -23.45 -7.38
C THR A 14 16.15 -23.02 -6.18
N THR A 15 16.46 -23.97 -5.31
CA THR A 15 17.47 -23.83 -4.24
C THR A 15 18.87 -24.27 -4.68
N SER A 16 18.99 -24.94 -5.83
CA SER A 16 20.27 -25.43 -6.34
C SER A 16 21.08 -24.30 -6.99
N ASN A 17 22.41 -24.39 -6.94
CA ASN A 17 23.27 -23.41 -7.59
C ASN A 17 23.20 -23.59 -9.11
N ILE A 18 22.81 -22.54 -9.84
CA ILE A 18 22.72 -22.55 -11.30
C ILE A 18 23.71 -21.53 -11.86
N PRO A 19 24.60 -21.92 -12.80
CA PRO A 19 25.64 -21.03 -13.31
C PRO A 19 25.10 -19.88 -14.19
N ASN A 20 23.96 -20.06 -14.84
CA ASN A 20 23.33 -19.04 -15.70
C ASN A 20 21.90 -18.74 -15.22
N LEU A 21 21.74 -17.67 -14.44
CA LEU A 21 20.43 -17.15 -14.06
C LEU A 21 19.78 -16.47 -15.27
N THR A 22 18.52 -16.80 -15.54
CA THR A 22 17.72 -16.18 -16.60
C THR A 22 16.41 -15.65 -16.02
N LEU A 23 15.64 -14.89 -16.80
CA LEU A 23 14.30 -14.45 -16.36
C LEU A 23 13.31 -15.60 -16.16
N ASP A 24 13.58 -16.76 -16.76
CA ASP A 24 12.72 -17.94 -16.69
C ASP A 24 13.20 -18.95 -15.63
N VAL A 25 14.43 -18.80 -15.11
CA VAL A 25 15.02 -19.65 -14.07
C VAL A 25 15.85 -18.84 -13.08
N ALA A 26 15.43 -18.83 -11.81
CA ALA A 26 16.14 -18.11 -10.76
C ALA A 26 16.41 -18.95 -9.51
N GLN A 27 17.47 -18.58 -8.80
CA GLN A 27 17.84 -19.18 -7.52
C GLN A 27 17.25 -18.37 -6.35
N VAL A 28 16.68 -19.07 -5.37
CA VAL A 28 16.19 -18.52 -4.11
C VAL A 28 16.80 -19.26 -2.93
N SER A 29 16.84 -18.63 -1.76
CA SER A 29 17.28 -19.31 -0.53
C SER A 29 16.31 -20.45 -0.17
N THR A 30 16.79 -21.44 0.58
CA THR A 30 15.94 -22.51 1.11
C THR A 30 14.81 -21.95 1.98
N THR A 31 15.11 -20.94 2.81
CA THR A 31 14.11 -20.26 3.64
C THR A 31 13.01 -19.56 2.83
N ALA A 32 13.37 -18.92 1.70
CA ALA A 32 12.38 -18.34 0.79
C ALA A 32 11.56 -19.41 0.09
N PHE A 33 12.21 -20.51 -0.35
CA PHE A 33 11.56 -21.65 -0.99
C PHE A 33 10.51 -22.30 -0.09
N ASP A 34 10.86 -22.61 1.15
CA ASP A 34 9.97 -23.27 2.11
C ASP A 34 8.76 -22.37 2.43
N TRP A 35 9.01 -21.06 2.63
CA TRP A 35 7.93 -20.10 2.85
C TRP A 35 6.99 -19.97 1.64
N LEU A 36 7.52 -20.00 0.41
CA LEU A 36 6.70 -19.99 -0.82
C LEU A 36 5.82 -21.25 -0.93
N CYS A 37 6.36 -22.42 -0.56
CA CYS A 37 5.59 -23.67 -0.52
C CYS A 37 4.45 -23.60 0.50
N GLU A 38 4.75 -23.15 1.72
CA GLU A 38 3.75 -22.98 2.78
C GLU A 38 2.68 -21.97 2.37
N THR A 39 3.11 -20.83 1.80
CA THR A 39 2.21 -19.79 1.31
C THR A 39 1.32 -20.34 0.21
N SER A 40 1.86 -21.01 -0.82
CA SER A 40 1.07 -21.60 -1.90
C SER A 40 0.03 -22.63 -1.40
N SER A 41 0.39 -23.44 -0.39
CA SER A 41 -0.55 -24.40 0.20
C SER A 41 -1.77 -23.73 0.85
N ARG A 42 -1.60 -22.52 1.41
CA ARG A 42 -2.68 -21.70 1.96
C ARG A 42 -3.53 -21.08 0.86
N PHE A 43 -2.91 -20.66 -0.26
CA PHE A 43 -3.60 -20.12 -1.43
C PHE A 43 -4.49 -21.16 -2.12
N SER A 44 -4.01 -22.40 -2.28
CA SER A 44 -4.75 -23.48 -2.96
C SER A 44 -6.10 -23.78 -2.32
N LYS A 45 -6.22 -23.63 -0.98
CA LYS A 45 -7.50 -23.76 -0.26
C LYS A 45 -8.54 -22.71 -0.64
N ALA A 46 -8.10 -21.57 -1.17
CA ALA A 46 -8.96 -20.49 -1.66
C ALA A 46 -9.18 -20.55 -3.19
N GLY A 47 -8.72 -21.61 -3.88
CA GLY A 47 -8.94 -21.82 -5.31
C GLY A 47 -7.96 -21.11 -6.25
N ALA A 48 -6.86 -20.57 -5.72
CA ALA A 48 -5.78 -19.94 -6.50
C ALA A 48 -4.44 -20.61 -6.19
N ALA A 49 -3.57 -20.77 -7.19
CA ALA A 49 -2.21 -21.29 -6.99
C ALA A 49 -1.19 -20.19 -7.30
N LEU A 50 -0.35 -19.83 -6.32
CA LEU A 50 0.75 -18.88 -6.56
C LEU A 50 1.96 -19.58 -7.19
N VAL A 51 2.21 -20.82 -6.75
CA VAL A 51 3.36 -21.63 -7.13
C VAL A 51 2.97 -23.11 -7.18
N GLN A 52 3.46 -23.83 -8.18
CA GLN A 52 3.34 -25.28 -8.32
C GLN A 52 4.67 -25.95 -7.91
N VAL A 53 4.61 -26.95 -7.03
CA VAL A 53 5.79 -27.67 -6.55
C VAL A 53 6.21 -28.72 -7.58
N GLU A 54 7.35 -28.51 -8.25
CA GLU A 54 7.92 -29.44 -9.25
C GLU A 54 9.03 -30.31 -8.61
N GLY A 55 8.70 -31.07 -7.57
CA GLY A 55 9.66 -31.91 -6.84
C GLY A 55 10.34 -31.21 -5.66
N ARG A 56 11.50 -31.72 -5.20
CA ARG A 56 12.08 -31.32 -3.89
C ARG A 56 12.81 -29.98 -3.87
N ARG A 57 13.22 -29.46 -5.02
CA ARG A 57 14.07 -28.26 -5.13
C ARG A 57 13.62 -27.30 -6.22
N TRP A 58 12.44 -27.53 -6.79
CA TRP A 58 11.93 -26.73 -7.90
C TRP A 58 10.50 -26.31 -7.63
N LEU A 59 10.26 -25.04 -7.93
CA LEU A 59 8.98 -24.38 -7.86
C LEU A 59 8.72 -23.72 -9.20
N LYS A 60 7.51 -23.83 -9.72
CA LYS A 60 7.08 -23.12 -10.91
C LYS A 60 6.08 -22.05 -10.50
N LEU A 61 6.34 -20.80 -10.85
CA LEU A 61 5.38 -19.71 -10.63
C LEU A 61 4.13 -19.91 -11.50
N ASP A 62 3.01 -19.35 -11.08
CA ASP A 62 1.78 -19.34 -11.88
C ASP A 62 1.57 -17.99 -12.59
N ASN A 63 0.36 -17.76 -13.09
CA ASN A 63 -0.13 -16.56 -13.80
C ASN A 63 -0.23 -15.28 -12.93
N TYR A 64 0.60 -15.13 -11.91
CA TYR A 64 0.64 -13.93 -11.08
C TYR A 64 1.82 -13.04 -11.46
N VAL A 65 1.56 -11.72 -11.52
CA VAL A 65 2.59 -10.71 -11.79
C VAL A 65 2.62 -9.69 -10.65
N GLY A 66 3.77 -9.08 -10.40
CA GLY A 66 3.94 -8.08 -9.37
C GLY A 66 5.21 -8.26 -8.56
N ALA A 67 5.14 -8.05 -7.26
CA ALA A 67 6.28 -8.19 -6.35
C ALA A 67 5.87 -8.85 -5.05
N LEU A 68 6.71 -9.75 -4.58
CA LEU A 68 6.55 -10.49 -3.33
C LEU A 68 7.82 -10.32 -2.52
N GLU A 69 7.70 -10.00 -1.23
CA GLU A 69 8.83 -10.05 -0.31
C GLU A 69 8.64 -11.30 0.57
N THR A 70 9.73 -11.96 0.97
CA THR A 70 9.70 -13.12 1.88
C THR A 70 10.23 -12.74 3.26
N PRO A 71 9.97 -13.53 4.32
CA PRO A 71 10.45 -13.23 5.66
C PRO A 71 11.97 -13.14 5.82
N CYS A 72 12.72 -13.83 4.97
CA CYS A 72 14.17 -13.71 4.94
C CYS A 72 14.68 -12.45 4.21
N GLY A 73 13.78 -11.58 3.73
CA GLY A 73 14.11 -10.34 3.03
C GLY A 73 14.43 -10.52 1.55
N THR A 74 14.10 -11.67 0.96
CA THR A 74 14.21 -11.88 -0.48
C THR A 74 13.00 -11.24 -1.17
N ARG A 75 13.25 -10.37 -2.16
CA ARG A 75 12.20 -9.74 -2.97
C ARG A 75 12.17 -10.41 -4.34
N ILE A 76 11.03 -10.94 -4.72
CA ILE A 76 10.79 -11.60 -6.01
C ILE A 76 9.87 -10.69 -6.82
N GLU A 77 10.39 -10.08 -7.88
CA GLU A 77 9.62 -9.32 -8.85
C GLU A 77 9.25 -10.23 -10.03
N ILE A 78 7.96 -10.41 -10.28
CA ILE A 78 7.41 -11.28 -11.32
C ILE A 78 6.82 -10.40 -12.43
N LEU A 79 7.39 -10.50 -13.63
CA LEU A 79 7.04 -9.66 -14.77
C LEU A 79 6.21 -10.43 -15.81
N PRO A 80 5.33 -9.74 -16.57
CA PRO A 80 4.59 -10.38 -17.66
C PRO A 80 5.53 -10.92 -18.76
N LYS A 81 5.17 -12.06 -19.37
CA LYS A 81 5.96 -12.74 -20.41
C LYS A 81 5.87 -12.13 -21.83
N HIS A 82 5.31 -10.94 -21.98
CA HIS A 82 4.87 -10.39 -23.27
C HIS A 82 6.02 -9.89 -24.18
N PHE A 83 7.26 -9.89 -23.70
CA PHE A 83 8.44 -9.48 -24.46
C PHE A 83 9.49 -10.59 -24.39
N GLU A 84 9.93 -11.10 -25.54
CA GLU A 84 10.88 -12.22 -25.63
C GLU A 84 12.34 -11.81 -25.94
N GLN A 85 12.61 -10.57 -26.39
CA GLN A 85 13.94 -10.11 -26.85
C GLN A 85 14.37 -8.72 -26.29
N GLY A 86 15.68 -8.48 -26.13
CA GLY A 86 16.27 -7.14 -25.85
C GLY A 86 16.17 -6.63 -24.40
N ASP A 87 16.01 -5.30 -24.23
CA ASP A 87 15.73 -4.56 -22.97
C ASP A 87 14.35 -4.95 -22.35
N CYS A 88 14.13 -6.25 -22.18
CA CYS A 88 12.86 -6.88 -21.85
C CYS A 88 12.36 -6.49 -20.46
N ILE A 89 13.25 -6.31 -19.48
CA ILE A 89 12.86 -6.03 -18.10
C ILE A 89 12.19 -4.65 -17.99
N GLN A 90 12.82 -3.62 -18.54
CA GLN A 90 12.30 -2.25 -18.48
C GLN A 90 10.97 -2.13 -19.23
N GLN A 91 10.86 -2.76 -20.40
CA GLN A 91 9.63 -2.79 -21.19
C GLN A 91 8.50 -3.56 -20.47
N SER A 92 8.80 -4.75 -19.93
CA SER A 92 7.84 -5.54 -19.15
C SER A 92 7.40 -4.81 -17.88
N ARG A 93 8.31 -4.13 -17.17
CA ARG A 93 7.99 -3.34 -15.97
C ARG A 93 7.13 -2.13 -16.33
N ALA A 94 7.45 -1.43 -17.42
CA ALA A 94 6.65 -0.31 -17.92
C ALA A 94 5.24 -0.75 -18.35
N LEU A 95 5.12 -1.92 -19.01
CA LEU A 95 3.84 -2.53 -19.36
C LEU A 95 3.03 -2.84 -18.10
N LEU A 96 3.63 -3.52 -17.11
CA LEU A 96 2.97 -3.88 -15.86
C LEU A 96 2.46 -2.63 -15.12
N ARG A 97 3.29 -1.60 -14.97
CA ARG A 97 2.89 -0.32 -14.37
C ARG A 97 1.74 0.32 -15.13
N ARG A 98 1.78 0.34 -16.47
CA ARG A 98 0.71 0.89 -17.30
C ARG A 98 -0.60 0.13 -17.11
N MET A 99 -0.54 -1.20 -17.05
CA MET A 99 -1.72 -2.04 -16.78
C MET A 99 -2.30 -1.75 -15.40
N ILE A 100 -1.48 -1.70 -14.35
CA ILE A 100 -1.92 -1.39 -12.99
C ILE A 100 -2.53 0.02 -12.92
N GLN A 101 -1.86 1.02 -13.50
CA GLN A 101 -2.35 2.40 -13.54
C GLN A 101 -3.73 2.51 -14.18
N LYS A 102 -3.95 1.84 -15.31
CA LYS A 102 -5.22 1.92 -16.04
C LYS A 102 -6.31 1.06 -15.40
N SER A 103 -5.99 -0.14 -14.94
CA SER A 103 -6.95 -1.08 -14.36
C SER A 103 -7.48 -0.65 -12.99
N LEU A 104 -6.70 0.11 -12.23
CA LEU A 104 -7.09 0.65 -10.91
C LEU A 104 -7.47 2.14 -10.97
N ASP A 105 -7.60 2.70 -12.17
CA ASP A 105 -7.85 4.13 -12.42
C ASP A 105 -6.95 5.06 -11.58
N LEU A 106 -5.67 4.70 -11.47
CA LEU A 106 -4.70 5.48 -10.71
C LEU A 106 -4.48 6.82 -11.42
N PRO A 107 -4.43 7.93 -10.67
CA PRO A 107 -4.25 9.24 -11.26
C PRO A 107 -2.90 9.29 -11.98
N THR A 108 -2.96 9.57 -13.28
CA THR A 108 -1.79 9.92 -14.05
C THR A 108 -1.43 11.35 -13.69
N ARG A 109 -0.55 11.56 -12.72
CA ARG A 109 0.05 12.90 -12.57
C ARG A 109 0.71 13.23 -13.91
N LYS A 110 0.56 14.48 -14.37
CA LYS A 110 1.25 15.04 -15.56
C LYS A 110 2.76 15.16 -15.33
N VAL A 111 3.40 14.17 -14.73
CA VAL A 111 4.82 13.95 -14.93
C VAL A 111 4.87 13.30 -16.31
N GLY A 112 5.44 13.99 -17.29
CA GLY A 112 5.36 13.59 -18.70
C GLY A 112 5.66 12.11 -18.91
N ALA A 113 5.20 11.54 -20.03
CA ALA A 113 5.46 10.15 -20.41
C ALA A 113 6.94 9.71 -20.26
N THR A 114 7.86 10.67 -20.21
CA THR A 114 9.29 10.55 -19.91
C THR A 114 9.64 10.10 -18.49
N ALA A 115 8.82 10.34 -17.46
CA ALA A 115 9.11 9.90 -16.09
C ALA A 115 8.80 8.41 -15.87
N LEU A 116 7.78 7.86 -16.53
CA LEU A 116 7.53 6.41 -16.54
C LEU A 116 8.69 5.63 -17.16
N GLN A 117 9.41 6.25 -18.10
CA GLN A 117 10.57 5.67 -18.81
C GLN A 117 11.88 5.78 -18.03
N ARG A 118 11.98 6.66 -17.01
CA ARG A 118 13.22 6.88 -16.24
C ARG A 118 13.30 6.13 -14.91
N PHE A 119 12.20 5.52 -14.47
CA PHE A 119 12.19 4.77 -13.21
C PHE A 119 12.53 3.30 -13.45
N ASP A 120 13.78 2.91 -13.20
CA ASP A 120 14.20 1.50 -13.12
C ASP A 120 13.93 0.87 -11.74
N ALA A 121 13.12 1.54 -10.91
CA ALA A 121 12.81 1.04 -9.56
C ALA A 121 11.88 -0.20 -9.58
N PRO A 122 11.97 -1.13 -8.62
CA PRO A 122 11.01 -2.22 -8.47
C PRO A 122 9.55 -1.72 -8.35
N LEU A 123 8.58 -2.57 -8.69
CA LEU A 123 7.16 -2.21 -8.62
C LEU A 123 6.73 -1.61 -7.27
N THR A 124 7.18 -2.19 -6.15
CA THR A 124 6.86 -1.70 -4.79
C THR A 124 7.35 -0.29 -4.56
N GLU A 125 8.59 0.01 -4.97
CA GLU A 125 9.18 1.35 -4.82
C GLU A 125 8.45 2.37 -5.68
N TRP A 126 8.03 1.98 -6.89
CA TRP A 126 7.22 2.84 -7.76
C TRP A 126 5.85 3.19 -7.15
N VAL A 127 5.17 2.22 -6.52
CA VAL A 127 3.92 2.47 -5.78
C VAL A 127 4.16 3.42 -4.61
N MET A 128 5.22 3.20 -3.84
CA MET A 128 5.61 4.06 -2.72
C MET A 128 5.91 5.49 -3.18
N SER A 129 6.74 5.67 -4.21
CA SER A 129 7.06 6.99 -4.76
C SER A 129 5.79 7.73 -5.22
N SER A 130 4.91 7.02 -5.94
CA SER A 130 3.65 7.61 -6.44
C SER A 130 2.72 8.03 -5.30
N PHE A 131 2.64 7.23 -4.24
CA PHE A 131 1.92 7.59 -3.02
C PHE A 131 2.52 8.81 -2.32
N LEU A 132 3.83 8.81 -2.10
CA LEU A 132 4.52 9.91 -1.40
C LEU A 132 4.37 11.22 -2.17
N GLU A 133 4.50 11.19 -3.49
CA GLU A 133 4.28 12.35 -4.36
C GLU A 133 2.84 12.87 -4.30
N ALA A 134 1.85 11.98 -4.26
CA ALA A 134 0.44 12.34 -4.14
C ALA A 134 0.12 12.90 -2.74
N LEU A 135 0.72 12.33 -1.69
CA LEU A 135 0.58 12.77 -0.31
C LEU A 135 1.24 14.13 -0.09
N ASP A 136 2.47 14.35 -0.57
CA ASP A 136 3.15 15.64 -0.53
C ASP A 136 2.30 16.73 -1.19
N HIS A 137 1.75 16.44 -2.38
CA HIS A 137 0.86 17.37 -3.07
C HIS A 137 -0.42 17.67 -2.28
N LEU A 138 -0.98 16.67 -1.59
CA LEU A 138 -2.14 16.85 -0.73
C LEU A 138 -1.81 17.73 0.48
N ILE A 139 -0.70 17.46 1.17
CA ILE A 139 -0.28 18.22 2.35
C ILE A 139 -0.04 19.68 2.00
N LYS A 140 0.59 19.95 0.85
CA LYS A 140 0.77 21.32 0.33
C LYS A 140 -0.53 22.05 0.04
N ARG A 141 -1.62 21.34 -0.27
CA ARG A 141 -2.96 21.90 -0.43
C ARG A 141 -3.72 22.08 0.89
N GLY A 142 -3.23 21.48 1.97
CA GLY A 142 -3.84 21.50 3.29
C GLY A 142 -4.67 20.24 3.58
N LEU A 143 -4.42 19.66 4.75
CA LEU A 143 -5.22 18.56 5.28
C LEU A 143 -6.58 19.05 5.74
N ARG A 144 -7.57 18.18 5.65
CA ARG A 144 -8.92 18.43 6.16
C ARG A 144 -8.97 18.13 7.65
N PHE A 145 -9.64 19.01 8.37
CA PHE A 145 -9.91 18.90 9.80
C PHE A 145 -11.41 18.69 9.99
N ASP A 146 -11.80 18.15 11.14
CA ASP A 146 -13.20 18.04 11.53
C ASP A 146 -13.40 18.57 12.95
N TYR A 147 -14.63 19.00 13.21
CA TYR A 147 -15.05 19.36 14.56
C TYR A 147 -15.42 18.08 15.32
N GLN A 148 -14.64 17.75 16.34
CA GLN A 148 -14.96 16.68 17.27
C GLN A 148 -15.52 17.28 18.57
N ARG A 149 -16.70 16.83 18.97
CA ARG A 149 -17.31 17.25 20.24
C ARG A 149 -16.60 16.57 21.40
N VAL A 150 -16.03 17.38 22.28
CA VAL A 150 -15.34 16.95 23.50
C VAL A 150 -16.18 17.35 24.72
N GLU A 151 -16.37 16.39 25.63
CA GLU A 151 -16.92 16.64 26.95
C GLU A 151 -15.83 16.49 28.00
N GLU A 152 -15.52 17.57 28.74
CA GLU A 152 -14.46 17.54 29.73
C GLU A 152 -14.75 18.46 30.93
N GLU A 153 -13.92 18.34 31.96
CA GLU A 153 -13.98 19.15 33.17
C GLU A 153 -12.85 20.18 33.15
N GLN A 154 -13.20 21.48 33.23
CA GLN A 154 -12.22 22.56 33.25
C GLN A 154 -12.47 23.53 34.41
N ARG A 155 -11.44 24.29 34.80
CA ARG A 155 -11.55 25.33 35.84
C ARG A 155 -12.21 26.62 35.36
N TYR A 156 -12.38 26.76 34.05
CA TYR A 156 -12.97 27.94 33.41
C TYR A 156 -14.04 27.49 32.40
N LEU A 157 -15.02 28.34 32.16
CA LEU A 157 -16.12 28.05 31.24
C LEU A 157 -15.72 28.46 29.82
N ARG A 158 -15.47 27.47 28.95
CA ARG A 158 -15.24 27.67 27.51
C ARG A 158 -16.16 26.73 26.71
N GLY A 159 -17.04 27.29 25.88
CA GLY A 159 -18.06 26.53 25.17
C GLY A 159 -19.36 26.40 25.98
N GLN A 160 -20.08 25.28 25.83
CA GLN A 160 -21.39 25.08 26.43
C GLN A 160 -21.28 24.32 27.76
N LEU A 161 -21.96 24.78 28.81
CA LEU A 161 -22.06 24.05 30.08
C LEU A 161 -22.93 22.79 29.92
N ASN A 162 -22.41 21.63 30.31
CA ASN A 162 -23.17 20.39 30.44
C ASN A 162 -23.97 20.41 31.75
N THR A 163 -25.14 21.02 31.73
CA THR A 163 -25.99 21.18 32.92
C THR A 163 -26.33 19.86 33.62
N ALA A 164 -26.58 18.80 32.85
CA ALA A 164 -26.89 17.48 33.40
C ALA A 164 -25.72 16.88 34.20
N ARG A 165 -24.48 17.02 33.71
CA ARG A 165 -23.29 16.60 34.47
C ARG A 165 -22.99 17.56 35.63
N GLN A 166 -23.13 18.88 35.41
CA GLN A 166 -22.86 19.89 36.43
C GLN A 166 -23.75 19.71 37.66
N MET A 167 -25.05 19.41 37.47
CA MET A 167 -26.00 19.21 38.57
C MET A 167 -25.74 17.92 39.36
N ARG A 168 -25.08 16.91 38.75
CA ARG A 168 -24.71 15.65 39.42
C ARG A 168 -23.38 15.74 40.17
N GLN A 169 -22.66 16.85 40.06
CA GLN A 169 -21.35 17.05 40.64
C GLN A 169 -21.47 17.36 42.15
N PRO A 170 -20.58 16.79 43.00
CA PRO A 170 -20.62 17.07 44.43
C PRO A 170 -20.33 18.56 44.73
N PRO A 171 -20.92 19.13 45.80
CA PRO A 171 -20.78 20.55 46.14
C PRO A 171 -19.34 21.04 46.28
N GLY A 172 -18.44 20.19 46.79
CA GLY A 172 -17.01 20.53 46.95
C GLY A 172 -16.23 20.73 45.65
N ARG A 173 -16.82 20.38 44.49
CA ARG A 173 -16.17 20.52 43.17
C ARG A 173 -16.78 21.64 42.32
N GLN A 174 -17.69 22.48 42.82
CA GLN A 174 -18.38 23.49 42.00
C GLN A 174 -17.44 24.49 41.27
N HIS A 175 -16.18 24.60 41.70
CA HIS A 175 -15.13 25.36 41.02
C HIS A 175 -14.65 24.73 39.69
N HIS A 176 -15.13 23.52 39.36
CA HIS A 176 -14.90 22.86 38.08
C HIS A 176 -16.19 22.83 37.25
N PHE A 177 -16.08 23.23 35.99
CA PHE A 177 -17.17 23.28 35.02
C PHE A 177 -17.12 22.06 34.11
N GLN A 178 -18.24 21.35 34.02
CA GLN A 178 -18.46 20.28 33.05
C GLN A 178 -18.86 20.93 31.73
N ILE A 179 -17.96 20.96 30.76
CA ILE A 179 -18.14 21.67 29.48
C ILE A 179 -18.28 20.70 28.31
N ARG A 180 -19.00 21.15 27.28
CA ARG A 180 -19.08 20.56 25.95
C ARG A 180 -18.63 21.61 24.95
N HIS A 181 -17.62 21.29 24.15
CA HIS A 181 -17.16 22.18 23.11
C HIS A 181 -16.62 21.35 21.94
N ASP A 182 -16.50 21.98 20.78
CA ASP A 182 -16.03 21.30 19.58
C ASP A 182 -14.57 21.71 19.32
N VAL A 183 -13.69 20.73 19.17
CA VAL A 183 -12.27 20.92 18.87
C VAL A 183 -12.02 20.63 17.40
N PHE A 184 -11.33 21.54 16.72
CA PHE A 184 -11.00 21.40 15.31
C PHE A 184 -9.72 20.57 15.17
N LEU A 185 -9.86 19.28 14.85
CA LEU A 185 -8.76 18.32 14.84
C LEU A 185 -8.52 17.76 13.44
N PRO A 186 -7.25 17.43 13.09
CA PRO A 186 -6.93 16.74 11.85
C PRO A 186 -7.25 15.24 11.93
N ASP A 187 -7.76 14.78 13.07
CA ASP A 187 -8.05 13.37 13.33
C ASP A 187 -9.32 12.91 12.61
N ARG A 188 -9.13 12.52 11.35
CA ARG A 188 -10.17 12.03 10.43
C ARG A 188 -9.82 10.63 9.92
N PRO A 189 -10.80 9.79 9.56
CA PRO A 189 -10.55 8.47 8.95
C PRO A 189 -9.59 8.55 7.76
N GLU A 190 -9.75 9.55 6.88
CA GLU A 190 -8.89 9.71 5.72
C GLU A 190 -7.43 9.99 6.11
N ASN A 191 -7.21 10.89 7.08
CA ASN A 191 -5.88 11.26 7.54
C ASN A 191 -5.21 10.14 8.34
N ARG A 192 -5.98 9.39 9.15
CA ARG A 192 -5.51 8.19 9.87
C ARG A 192 -4.99 7.13 8.91
N LEU A 193 -5.71 6.89 7.80
CA LEU A 193 -5.30 5.96 6.77
C LEU A 193 -4.02 6.44 6.07
N LEU A 194 -3.96 7.71 5.66
CA LEU A 194 -2.75 8.28 5.05
C LEU A 194 -1.54 8.16 5.99
N LYS A 195 -1.73 8.40 7.29
CA LYS A 195 -0.71 8.19 8.32
C LYS A 195 -0.26 6.73 8.38
N THR A 196 -1.21 5.78 8.41
CA THR A 196 -0.89 4.34 8.43
C THR A 196 -0.12 3.90 7.19
N ALA A 197 -0.55 4.34 6.00
CA ALA A 197 0.17 4.05 4.75
C ALA A 197 1.60 4.63 4.80
N LEU A 198 1.75 5.88 5.24
CA LEU A 198 3.06 6.53 5.36
C LEU A 198 3.98 5.80 6.35
N ASP A 199 3.48 5.40 7.51
CA ASP A 199 4.26 4.62 8.49
C ASP A 199 4.69 3.26 7.94
N LEU A 200 3.88 2.63 7.08
CA LEU A 200 4.27 1.40 6.39
C LEU A 200 5.41 1.69 5.41
N VAL A 201 5.28 2.71 4.56
CA VAL A 201 6.33 3.10 3.60
C VAL A 201 7.64 3.41 4.31
N CYS A 202 7.63 4.16 5.42
CA CYS A 202 8.84 4.46 6.19
C CYS A 202 9.59 3.20 6.66
N LYS A 203 8.87 2.10 6.93
CA LYS A 203 9.46 0.82 7.38
C LYS A 203 9.96 -0.05 6.24
N THR A 204 9.33 0.02 5.07
CA THR A 204 9.52 -0.96 3.99
C THR A 204 10.36 -0.46 2.82
N THR A 205 10.43 0.86 2.62
CA THR A 205 11.17 1.48 1.51
C THR A 205 12.65 1.11 1.54
N GLN A 206 13.21 0.77 0.38
CA GLN A 206 14.64 0.53 0.21
C GLN A 206 15.30 1.65 -0.61
N ASP A 207 14.50 2.48 -1.27
CA ASP A 207 15.01 3.63 -2.02
C ASP A 207 15.33 4.81 -1.08
N PRO A 208 16.54 5.40 -1.14
CA PRO A 208 16.93 6.53 -0.29
C PRO A 208 16.10 7.80 -0.50
N SER A 209 15.61 8.05 -1.71
CA SER A 209 14.79 9.24 -2.01
C SER A 209 13.39 9.08 -1.40
N ASN A 210 12.79 7.90 -1.54
CA ASN A 210 11.54 7.54 -0.86
C ASN A 210 11.70 7.57 0.66
N TRP A 211 12.81 7.07 1.20
CA TRP A 211 13.10 7.13 2.63
C TRP A 211 13.13 8.56 3.13
N ARG A 212 13.85 9.46 2.46
CA ARG A 212 13.95 10.88 2.83
C ARG A 212 12.57 11.56 2.82
N LEU A 213 11.85 11.44 1.70
CA LEU A 213 10.53 12.08 1.54
C LEU A 213 9.52 11.54 2.56
N SER A 214 9.50 10.22 2.79
CA SER A 214 8.57 9.63 3.76
C SER A 214 8.82 10.12 5.19
N HIS A 215 10.08 10.28 5.61
CA HIS A 215 10.41 10.78 6.95
C HIS A 215 10.11 12.28 7.11
N GLU A 216 10.30 13.08 6.06
CA GLU A 216 9.87 14.49 6.02
C GLU A 216 8.36 14.58 6.21
N LEU A 217 7.57 13.88 5.39
CA LEU A 217 6.11 13.87 5.51
C LEU A 217 5.63 13.31 6.86
N ARG A 218 6.36 12.35 7.43
CA ARG A 218 6.02 11.74 8.73
C ARG A 218 6.08 12.75 9.87
N SER A 219 7.01 13.70 9.80
CA SER A 219 7.10 14.79 10.78
C SER A 219 5.90 15.75 10.70
N LEU A 220 5.40 16.01 9.49
CA LEU A 220 4.23 16.87 9.26
C LEU A 220 2.92 16.24 9.74
N LEU A 221 2.85 14.91 9.80
CA LEU A 221 1.67 14.16 10.22
C LEU A 221 1.79 13.60 11.66
N LEU A 222 2.70 14.13 12.48
CA LEU A 222 2.99 13.57 13.81
C LEU A 222 1.78 13.58 14.75
N GLU A 223 0.94 14.61 14.68
CA GLU A 223 -0.25 14.78 15.53
C GLU A 223 -1.42 13.87 15.13
N ILE A 224 -1.35 13.25 13.95
CA ILE A 224 -2.40 12.36 13.45
C ILE A 224 -2.11 10.93 13.92
N PRO A 225 -3.04 10.27 14.63
CA PRO A 225 -2.86 8.88 15.02
C PRO A 225 -2.95 7.97 13.79
N SER A 226 -2.21 6.85 13.82
CA SER A 226 -2.40 5.78 12.84
C SER A 226 -3.78 5.12 13.03
N SER A 227 -4.39 4.68 11.94
CA SER A 227 -5.66 3.95 11.94
C SER A 227 -5.56 2.67 12.78
N ARG A 228 -6.58 2.43 13.62
CA ARG A 228 -6.74 1.21 14.42
C ARG A 228 -7.49 0.11 13.68
N ASP A 229 -8.45 0.50 12.85
CA ASP A 229 -9.22 -0.38 11.97
C ASP A 229 -9.27 0.26 10.58
N THR A 230 -8.37 -0.21 9.72
CA THR A 230 -8.24 0.30 8.36
C THR A 230 -9.48 0.02 7.52
N THR A 231 -10.18 -1.10 7.77
CA THR A 231 -11.39 -1.48 7.03
C THR A 231 -12.52 -0.53 7.35
N GLN A 232 -12.73 -0.23 8.63
CA GLN A 232 -13.74 0.72 9.07
C GLN A 232 -13.42 2.14 8.58
N ASP A 233 -12.17 2.57 8.69
CA ASP A 233 -11.78 3.91 8.24
C ASP A 233 -11.96 4.08 6.72
N PHE A 234 -11.69 3.04 5.91
CA PHE A 234 -11.94 3.09 4.46
C PHE A 234 -13.43 3.19 4.13
N LYS A 235 -14.30 2.50 4.89
CA LYS A 235 -15.77 2.62 4.73
C LYS A 235 -16.27 4.03 5.07
N GLN A 236 -15.62 4.71 6.00
CA GLN A 236 -15.96 6.09 6.39
C GLN A 236 -15.35 7.15 5.47
N TRP A 237 -14.47 6.76 4.54
CA TRP A 237 -13.84 7.69 3.61
C TRP A 237 -14.90 8.42 2.76
N ARG A 238 -14.98 9.75 2.91
CA ARG A 238 -15.99 10.55 2.21
C ARG A 238 -15.66 10.73 0.72
N HIS A 239 -16.69 10.71 -0.11
CA HIS A 239 -16.57 10.87 -1.57
C HIS A 239 -17.17 12.19 -2.09
N ASP A 240 -17.37 13.16 -1.21
CA ASP A 240 -17.98 14.43 -1.61
C ASP A 240 -17.00 15.37 -2.33
N ARG A 241 -17.54 16.47 -2.86
CA ARG A 241 -16.78 17.53 -3.53
C ARG A 241 -15.68 18.16 -2.65
N LEU A 242 -15.81 18.13 -1.33
CA LEU A 242 -14.81 18.70 -0.42
C LEU A 242 -13.57 17.81 -0.34
N MET A 243 -13.73 16.52 -0.66
CA MET A 243 -12.67 15.51 -0.75
C MET A 243 -12.04 15.41 -2.14
N ALA A 244 -12.36 16.31 -3.09
CA ALA A 244 -11.81 16.27 -4.44
C ALA A 244 -10.26 16.24 -4.48
N HIS A 245 -9.58 16.90 -3.54
CA HIS A 245 -8.12 16.89 -3.44
C HIS A 245 -7.54 15.59 -2.86
N TYR A 246 -8.35 14.78 -2.18
CA TYR A 246 -7.97 13.49 -1.61
C TYR A 246 -8.12 12.34 -2.63
N GLN A 247 -8.96 12.53 -3.66
CA GLN A 247 -9.21 11.50 -4.69
C GLN A 247 -7.93 10.95 -5.32
N PRO A 248 -6.90 11.75 -5.65
CA PRO A 248 -5.69 11.21 -6.27
C PRO A 248 -4.85 10.34 -5.32
N VAL A 249 -4.82 10.62 -4.02
CA VAL A 249 -3.97 9.85 -3.10
C VAL A 249 -4.63 8.55 -2.63
N LYS A 250 -5.97 8.50 -2.63
CA LYS A 250 -6.74 7.38 -2.10
C LYS A 250 -6.38 6.02 -2.73
N PRO A 251 -6.34 5.85 -4.07
CA PRO A 251 -6.03 4.54 -4.66
C PRO A 251 -4.63 4.04 -4.32
N TRP A 252 -3.65 4.94 -4.19
CA TRP A 252 -2.29 4.60 -3.76
C TRP A 252 -2.25 4.19 -2.29
N CYS A 253 -3.00 4.88 -1.43
CA CYS A 253 -3.17 4.53 -0.03
C CYS A 253 -3.79 3.13 0.12
N GLU A 254 -4.83 2.83 -0.66
CA GLU A 254 -5.46 1.50 -0.71
C GLU A 254 -4.46 0.43 -1.14
N LEU A 255 -3.67 0.67 -2.19
CA LEU A 255 -2.64 -0.27 -2.64
C LEU A 255 -1.60 -0.59 -1.56
N ILE A 256 -1.16 0.42 -0.82
CA ILE A 256 -0.15 0.26 0.24
C ILE A 256 -0.73 -0.47 1.44
N ILE A 257 -1.91 -0.07 1.93
CA ILE A 257 -2.51 -0.63 3.16
C ILE A 257 -3.09 -2.02 2.91
N GLN A 258 -3.85 -2.20 1.83
CA GLN A 258 -4.51 -3.46 1.55
C GLN A 258 -3.55 -4.51 0.97
N GLN A 259 -2.30 -4.13 0.68
CA GLN A 259 -1.24 -4.99 0.16
C GLN A 259 -1.79 -5.99 -0.86
N GLN A 260 -2.35 -5.48 -1.97
CA GLN A 260 -3.21 -6.22 -2.90
C GLN A 260 -2.59 -7.56 -3.31
N THR A 261 -2.89 -8.54 -2.48
CA THR A 261 -2.63 -9.96 -2.61
C THR A 261 -4.04 -10.53 -2.53
N PRO A 262 -4.43 -11.49 -3.41
CA PRO A 262 -5.82 -11.89 -3.57
C PRO A 262 -6.57 -12.27 -2.28
N LEU A 263 -5.86 -12.63 -1.20
CA LEU A 263 -6.39 -12.63 0.15
C LEU A 263 -5.28 -12.22 1.13
N ALA A 264 -5.45 -11.10 1.84
CA ALA A 264 -4.68 -10.79 3.04
C ALA A 264 -5.06 -11.80 4.14
N ILE A 265 -4.52 -13.02 4.07
CA ILE A 265 -4.71 -14.04 5.10
C ILE A 265 -3.68 -13.77 6.19
N ALA A 266 -4.22 -13.45 7.36
CA ALA A 266 -3.57 -13.35 8.67
C ALA A 266 -2.25 -14.14 8.80
N GLY A 267 -1.17 -13.39 8.96
CA GLY A 267 0.13 -13.86 9.40
C GLY A 267 0.91 -12.71 10.00
N GLU A 268 1.81 -13.00 10.95
CA GLU A 268 2.65 -12.05 11.71
C GLU A 268 3.65 -11.27 10.83
N TRP A 269 3.65 -11.49 9.52
CA TRP A 269 4.67 -10.98 8.62
C TRP A 269 4.19 -9.79 7.79
N GLN A 270 4.90 -8.67 7.89
CA GLN A 270 4.52 -7.33 7.42
C GLN A 270 5.22 -6.87 6.14
N GLY A 271 5.73 -7.77 5.29
CA GLY A 271 6.37 -7.32 4.05
C GLY A 271 5.37 -7.04 2.94
N MET A 272 5.60 -5.95 2.21
CA MET A 272 4.70 -5.50 1.16
C MET A 272 4.75 -6.44 -0.04
N SER A 273 3.64 -7.15 -0.24
CA SER A 273 3.37 -7.96 -1.42
C SER A 273 2.27 -7.32 -2.27
N LEU A 274 2.51 -7.22 -3.56
CA LEU A 274 1.61 -6.66 -4.56
C LEU A 274 1.54 -7.67 -5.70
N LEU A 275 0.57 -8.57 -5.65
CA LEU A 275 0.44 -9.67 -6.62
C LEU A 275 -0.91 -9.58 -7.32
N PHE A 276 -0.85 -9.52 -8.65
CA PHE A 276 -2.01 -9.38 -9.50
C PHE A 276 -2.18 -10.63 -10.36
N PRO A 277 -3.36 -11.26 -10.37
CA PRO A 277 -3.67 -12.29 -11.35
C PRO A 277 -3.64 -11.67 -12.75
N MET A 278 -2.74 -12.15 -13.60
CA MET A 278 -2.42 -11.52 -14.88
C MET A 278 -3.62 -11.49 -15.83
N GLU A 279 -4.46 -12.53 -15.81
CA GLU A 279 -5.68 -12.63 -16.61
C GLU A 279 -6.67 -11.52 -16.26
N LYS A 280 -6.96 -11.31 -14.96
CA LYS A 280 -7.89 -10.27 -14.51
C LYS A 280 -7.31 -8.87 -14.70
N LEU A 281 -6.00 -8.73 -14.50
CA LEU A 281 -5.29 -7.47 -14.73
C LEU A 281 -5.38 -7.06 -16.21
N PHE A 282 -5.15 -8.01 -17.11
CA PHE A 282 -5.23 -7.79 -18.55
C PHE A 282 -6.66 -7.49 -19.01
N GLU A 283 -7.67 -8.26 -18.55
CA GLU A 283 -9.07 -8.00 -18.86
C GLU A 283 -9.50 -6.59 -18.46
N ARG A 284 -9.18 -6.18 -17.22
CA ARG A 284 -9.47 -4.82 -16.74
C ARG A 284 -8.73 -3.76 -17.53
N TYR A 285 -7.47 -4.02 -17.90
CA TYR A 285 -6.69 -3.11 -18.72
C TYR A 285 -7.33 -2.90 -20.11
N VAL A 286 -7.69 -3.98 -20.79
CA VAL A 286 -8.35 -3.93 -22.11
C VAL A 286 -9.71 -3.25 -22.00
N ALA A 287 -10.52 -3.60 -21.00
CA ALA A 287 -11.81 -2.95 -20.74
C ALA A 287 -11.66 -1.44 -20.51
N ALA A 288 -10.67 -1.01 -19.73
CA ALA A 288 -10.39 0.41 -19.48
C ALA A 288 -9.87 1.15 -20.73
N CYS A 289 -9.15 0.46 -21.62
CA CYS A 289 -8.70 1.01 -22.90
C CYS A 289 -9.86 1.15 -23.90
N LEU A 290 -10.80 0.20 -23.93
CA LEU A 290 -11.93 0.19 -24.86
C LEU A 290 -13.10 1.08 -24.38
N GLY A 291 -13.32 1.17 -23.06
CA GLY A 291 -14.41 1.96 -22.45
C GLY A 291 -14.19 3.47 -22.45
N ARG A 292 -13.05 3.96 -22.94
CA ARG A 292 -12.74 5.39 -23.08
C ARG A 292 -13.04 5.95 -24.50
N ARG A 293 -14.11 5.47 -25.14
CA ARG A 293 -14.67 6.11 -26.34
C ARG A 293 -15.60 7.25 -25.97
#